data_AF-A0A7V5PZK4-F1
#
_entry.id   AF-A0A7V5PZK4-F1
#
_cell.length_a   1.000
_cell.length_b   1.000
_cell.length_c   1.000
_cell.angle_alpha   90.00
_cell.angle_beta   90.00
_cell.angle_gamma   90.00
#
_symmetry.space_group_name_H-M   'P 1'
#
loop_
_entity.id
_entity.type
_entity.pdbx_description
1 polymer ?
#
loop_
_entity_poly.entity_id
_entity_poly.type
_entity_poly.pdbx_seq_one_letter_code
_entity_poly.pdbx_strand_id
1 'polypeptide(L)'
;MSSVAEALKELHRLHVKIGGLKDQLARGPRQIAVGEKRVATLQEELERARESLKRARILADEKQLQLKTREDRIVDLQGKLNTAASNREYQTLKEQIEADRQANAVLTDEILELLERIDRMAEDVERAEQRVKEAEKQLGQTRDRVAEISVELKEQLEETMRELAGVEVRLPEELRREYERVVRA
;
A
#
# COMPACT_ATOMS: atom_id res chain seq x y z
N MET A 1 43.32 -36.02 -27.31
CA MET A 1 43.93 -35.08 -26.37
C MET A 1 43.18 -33.78 -26.49
N SER A 2 42.41 -33.36 -25.48
CA SER A 2 41.74 -32.06 -25.53
C SER A 2 42.81 -30.98 -25.50
N SER A 3 42.74 -30.02 -26.44
CA SER A 3 43.73 -28.95 -26.49
C SER A 3 43.48 -27.94 -25.37
N VAL A 4 44.54 -27.31 -24.88
CA VAL A 4 44.45 -26.22 -23.87
C VAL A 4 43.45 -25.14 -24.30
N ALA A 5 43.37 -24.86 -25.61
CA ALA A 5 42.41 -23.90 -26.18
C ALA A 5 40.95 -24.35 -26.04
N GLU A 6 40.66 -25.65 -26.11
CA GLU A 6 39.32 -26.19 -25.87
C GLU A 6 38.92 -26.07 -24.40
N ALA A 7 39.83 -26.39 -23.48
CA ALA A 7 39.59 -26.26 -22.04
C ALA A 7 39.31 -24.80 -21.64
N LEU A 8 40.07 -23.83 -22.17
CA LEU A 8 39.84 -22.40 -21.90
C LEU A 8 38.49 -21.90 -22.46
N LYS A 9 38.07 -22.36 -23.64
CA LYS A 9 36.74 -22.03 -24.20
C LYS A 9 35.61 -22.59 -23.35
N GLU A 10 35.77 -23.82 -22.86
CA GLU A 10 34.80 -24.49 -22.00
C GLU A 10 34.67 -23.76 -20.66
N LEU A 11 35.80 -23.41 -20.03
CA LEU A 11 35.86 -22.61 -18.81
C LEU A 11 35.15 -21.25 -18.97
N HIS A 12 35.45 -20.53 -20.05
CA HIS A 12 34.78 -19.26 -20.33
C HIS A 12 33.26 -19.42 -20.46
N ARG A 13 32.80 -20.45 -21.19
CA ARG A 13 31.36 -20.74 -21.33
C ARG A 13 30.71 -21.01 -19.98
N LEU A 14 31.37 -21.79 -19.11
CA LEU A 14 30.88 -22.11 -17.77
C LEU A 14 30.82 -20.86 -16.87
N HIS A 15 31.82 -19.98 -16.93
CA HIS A 15 31.77 -18.70 -16.21
C HIS A 15 30.63 -17.79 -16.67
N VAL A 16 30.39 -17.68 -17.98
CA VAL A 16 29.26 -16.93 -18.52
C VAL A 16 27.93 -17.53 -18.04
N LYS A 17 27.82 -18.87 -18.06
CA LYS A 17 26.63 -19.58 -17.55
C LYS A 17 26.42 -19.32 -16.05
N ILE A 18 27.46 -19.42 -15.23
CA ILE A 18 27.42 -19.12 -13.79
C ILE A 18 26.98 -17.68 -13.53
N GLY A 19 27.53 -16.71 -14.29
CA GLY A 19 27.13 -15.31 -14.21
C GLY A 19 25.64 -15.13 -14.51
N GLY A 20 25.16 -15.73 -15.60
CA GLY A 20 23.74 -15.70 -15.97
C GLY A 20 22.82 -16.30 -14.90
N LEU A 21 23.18 -17.45 -14.32
CA LEU A 21 22.41 -18.09 -13.24
C LEU A 21 22.38 -17.23 -11.97
N LYS A 22 23.51 -16.62 -11.59
CA LYS A 22 23.58 -15.68 -10.45
C LYS A 22 22.72 -14.44 -10.69
N ASP A 23 22.74 -13.89 -11.90
CA ASP A 23 21.91 -12.74 -12.27
C ASP A 23 20.42 -13.09 -12.21
N GLN A 24 20.04 -14.28 -12.67
CA GLN A 24 18.66 -14.78 -12.57
C GLN A 24 18.22 -14.96 -11.12
N LEU A 25 19.07 -15.55 -10.26
CA LEU A 25 18.81 -15.65 -8.83
C LEU A 25 18.66 -14.29 -8.16
N ALA A 26 19.42 -13.28 -8.59
CA ALA A 26 19.33 -11.92 -8.06
C ALA A 26 18.04 -11.18 -8.49
N ARG A 27 17.36 -11.61 -9.57
CA ARG A 27 16.08 -11.01 -10.01
C ARG A 27 14.93 -11.33 -9.07
N GLY A 28 14.91 -12.53 -8.47
CA GLY A 28 13.84 -12.97 -7.57
C GLY A 28 13.62 -12.03 -6.38
N PRO A 29 14.65 -11.76 -5.56
CA PRO A 29 14.56 -10.82 -4.44
C PRO A 29 14.13 -9.41 -4.87
N ARG A 30 14.57 -8.94 -6.06
CA ARG A 30 14.16 -7.64 -6.59
C ARG A 30 12.67 -7.58 -6.91
N GLN A 31 12.12 -8.65 -7.50
CA GLN A 31 10.68 -8.74 -7.79
C GLN A 31 9.84 -8.76 -6.51
N ILE A 32 10.29 -9.50 -5.49
CA ILE A 32 9.64 -9.51 -4.18
C ILE A 32 9.68 -8.12 -3.55
N ALA A 33 10.83 -7.44 -3.55
CA ALA A 33 10.97 -6.10 -2.97
C ALA A 33 10.05 -5.05 -3.65
N VAL A 34 9.86 -5.13 -4.96
CA VAL A 34 8.89 -4.28 -5.68
C VAL A 34 7.46 -4.56 -5.22
N GLY A 35 7.09 -5.83 -5.07
CA GLY A 35 5.77 -6.22 -4.57
C GLY A 35 5.52 -5.78 -3.13
N GLU A 36 6.52 -5.93 -2.24
CA GLU A 36 6.47 -5.46 -0.86
C GLU A 36 6.27 -3.96 -0.78
N LYS A 37 7.04 -3.19 -1.57
CA LYS A 37 6.88 -1.73 -1.62
C LYS A 37 5.47 -1.35 -2.10
N ARG A 38 4.93 -2.05 -3.09
CA ARG A 38 3.56 -1.81 -3.57
C ARG A 38 2.52 -2.08 -2.49
N VAL A 39 2.63 -3.19 -1.76
CA VAL A 39 1.73 -3.50 -0.63
C VAL A 39 1.83 -2.41 0.43
N ALA A 40 3.04 -2.00 0.81
CA ALA A 40 3.24 -0.95 1.81
C ALA A 40 2.58 0.39 1.39
N THR A 41 2.76 0.83 0.15
CA THR A 41 2.10 2.05 -0.37
C THR A 41 0.58 1.94 -0.33
N LEU A 42 0.00 0.79 -0.70
CA LEU A 42 -1.44 0.58 -0.66
C LEU A 42 -1.99 0.54 0.77
N GLN A 43 -1.23 -0.02 1.71
CA GLN A 43 -1.58 0.00 3.14
C GLN A 43 -1.57 1.43 3.70
N GLU A 44 -0.58 2.24 3.32
CA GLU A 44 -0.57 3.67 3.68
C GLU A 44 -1.77 4.44 3.10
N GLU A 45 -2.14 4.18 1.84
CA GLU A 45 -3.34 4.74 1.22
C GLU A 45 -4.62 4.36 1.98
N LEU A 46 -4.74 3.07 2.35
CA LEU A 46 -5.87 2.56 3.12
C LEU A 46 -6.00 3.25 4.49
N GLU A 47 -4.89 3.36 5.22
CA GLU A 47 -4.91 4.00 6.54
C GLU A 47 -5.27 5.49 6.45
N ARG A 48 -4.78 6.21 5.42
CA ARG A 48 -5.19 7.60 5.16
C ARG A 48 -6.69 7.71 4.84
N ALA A 49 -7.24 6.77 4.07
CA ALA A 49 -8.67 6.75 3.76
C ALA A 49 -9.51 6.50 5.02
N ARG A 50 -9.11 5.52 5.86
CA ARG A 50 -9.76 5.22 7.15
C ARG A 50 -9.72 6.39 8.12
N GLU A 51 -8.57 7.06 8.24
CA GLU A 51 -8.43 8.24 9.10
C GLU A 51 -9.33 9.38 8.62
N SER A 52 -9.41 9.59 7.30
CA SER A 52 -10.27 10.61 6.70
C SER A 52 -11.75 10.31 6.96
N LEU A 53 -12.17 9.05 6.79
CA LEU A 53 -13.54 8.60 7.09
C LEU A 53 -13.88 8.82 8.57
N LYS A 54 -12.95 8.48 9.46
CA LYS A 54 -13.11 8.70 10.90
C LYS A 54 -13.30 10.19 11.23
N ARG A 55 -12.47 11.06 10.66
CA ARG A 55 -12.59 12.52 10.84
C ARG A 55 -13.95 13.04 10.34
N ALA A 56 -14.40 12.57 9.17
CA ALA A 56 -15.69 12.96 8.62
C ALA A 56 -16.86 12.54 9.53
N ARG A 57 -16.84 11.33 10.08
CA ARG A 57 -17.84 10.84 11.05
C ARG A 57 -17.88 11.70 12.32
N ILE A 58 -16.72 12.01 12.89
CA ILE A 58 -16.63 12.89 14.07
C ILE A 58 -17.26 14.26 13.76
N LEU A 59 -16.93 14.86 12.62
CA LEU A 59 -17.52 16.14 12.21
C LEU A 59 -19.04 16.07 12.03
N ALA A 60 -19.57 14.96 11.51
CA ALA A 60 -21.00 14.75 11.38
C ALA A 60 -21.68 14.67 12.74
N ASP A 61 -21.11 13.90 13.68
CA ASP A 61 -21.61 13.80 15.06
C ASP A 61 -21.62 15.16 15.77
N GLU A 62 -20.55 15.95 15.60
CA GLU A 62 -20.44 17.31 16.14
C GLU A 62 -21.55 18.23 15.58
N LYS A 63 -21.79 18.21 14.27
CA LYS A 63 -22.85 19.01 13.64
C LYS A 63 -24.25 18.55 14.07
N GLN A 64 -24.48 17.25 14.21
CA GLN A 64 -25.74 16.71 14.72
C GLN A 64 -26.00 17.15 16.17
N LEU A 65 -24.98 17.14 17.03
CA LEU A 65 -25.08 17.67 18.39
C LEU A 65 -25.37 19.17 18.40
N GLN A 66 -24.73 19.93 17.50
CA GLN A 66 -25.00 21.36 17.33
C GLN A 66 -26.46 21.61 16.91
N LEU A 67 -26.98 20.83 15.95
CA LEU A 67 -28.37 20.93 15.50
C LEU A 67 -29.32 20.68 16.67
N LYS A 68 -29.13 19.57 17.39
CA LYS A 68 -29.94 19.23 18.57
C LYS A 68 -29.93 20.35 19.62
N THR A 69 -28.76 20.90 19.92
CA THR A 69 -28.62 22.01 20.88
C THR A 69 -29.41 23.25 20.45
N ARG A 70 -29.44 23.53 19.14
CA ARG A 70 -30.22 24.66 18.59
C ARG A 70 -31.72 24.37 18.60
N GLU A 71 -32.13 23.13 18.35
CA GLU A 71 -33.53 22.70 18.47
C GLU A 71 -34.03 22.83 19.93
N ASP A 72 -33.24 22.39 20.90
CA ASP A 72 -33.57 22.54 22.33
C ASP A 72 -33.72 24.04 22.69
N ARG A 73 -32.84 24.91 22.18
CA ARG A 73 -32.96 26.36 22.35
C ARG A 73 -34.25 26.91 21.74
N ILE A 74 -34.69 26.41 20.58
CA ILE A 74 -35.96 26.81 19.97
C ILE A 74 -37.13 26.45 20.89
N VAL A 75 -37.11 25.26 21.49
CA VAL A 75 -38.14 24.84 22.46
C VAL A 75 -38.16 25.78 23.67
N ASP A 76 -37.00 26.15 24.22
CA ASP A 76 -36.92 27.11 25.32
C ASP A 76 -37.46 28.50 24.94
N LEU A 77 -37.14 28.98 23.75
CA LEU A 77 -37.64 30.27 23.24
C LEU A 77 -39.15 30.24 23.04
N GLN A 78 -39.73 29.11 22.58
CA GLN A 78 -41.18 28.93 22.49
C GLN A 78 -41.84 28.96 23.87
N GLY A 79 -41.23 28.35 24.89
CA GLY A 79 -41.68 28.45 26.27
C GLY A 79 -41.75 29.90 26.75
N LYS A 80 -40.68 30.67 26.52
CA LYS A 80 -40.62 32.12 26.86
C LYS A 80 -41.63 32.95 26.09
N LEU A 81 -41.83 32.65 24.80
CA LEU A 81 -42.80 33.34 23.94
C LEU A 81 -44.21 33.26 24.51
N ASN A 82 -44.60 32.09 25.04
CA ASN A 82 -45.92 31.87 25.63
C ASN A 82 -46.14 32.66 26.93
N THR A 83 -45.06 33.09 27.60
CA THR A 83 -45.12 33.88 28.85
C THR A 83 -44.71 35.34 28.65
N ALA A 84 -44.56 35.81 27.40
CA ALA A 84 -44.10 37.16 27.11
C ALA A 84 -45.04 38.23 27.69
N ALA A 85 -44.49 39.21 28.40
CA ALA A 85 -45.27 40.22 29.10
C ALA A 85 -45.62 41.44 28.22
N SER A 86 -44.99 41.54 27.04
CA SER A 86 -45.21 42.64 26.10
C SER A 86 -45.20 42.19 24.65
N ASN A 87 -45.93 42.92 23.79
CA ASN A 87 -45.90 42.68 22.34
C ASN A 87 -44.48 42.80 21.76
N ARG A 88 -43.65 43.71 22.28
CA ARG A 88 -42.27 43.88 21.81
C ARG A 88 -41.42 42.63 22.10
N GLU A 89 -41.51 42.09 23.31
CA GLU A 89 -40.84 40.86 23.70
C GLU A 89 -41.32 39.67 22.86
N TYR A 90 -42.63 39.57 22.66
CA TYR A 90 -43.22 38.54 21.80
C TYR A 90 -42.66 38.57 20.37
N GLN A 91 -42.63 39.75 19.72
CA GLN A 91 -42.08 39.86 18.37
C GLN A 91 -40.58 39.52 18.32
N THR A 92 -39.81 39.97 19.31
CA THR A 92 -38.36 39.69 19.39
C THR A 92 -38.09 38.18 19.50
N LEU A 93 -38.82 37.48 20.38
CA LEU A 93 -38.70 36.03 20.55
C LEU A 93 -39.14 35.28 19.29
N LYS A 94 -40.20 35.75 18.61
CA LYS A 94 -40.66 35.19 17.34
C LYS A 94 -39.62 35.30 16.25
N GLU A 95 -38.99 36.47 16.10
CA GLU A 95 -37.90 36.70 15.14
C GLU A 95 -36.69 35.81 15.43
N GLN A 96 -36.31 35.65 16.71
CA GLN A 96 -35.22 34.75 17.10
C GLN A 96 -35.50 33.29 16.76
N ILE A 97 -36.72 32.80 17.04
CA ILE A 97 -37.13 31.44 16.68
C ILE A 97 -37.05 31.23 15.17
N GLU A 98 -37.52 32.20 14.39
CA GLU A 98 -37.51 32.09 12.93
C GLU A 98 -36.07 32.09 12.37
N ALA A 99 -35.21 32.96 12.89
CA ALA A 99 -33.79 32.97 12.54
C ALA A 99 -33.10 31.64 12.89
N ASP A 100 -33.37 31.09 14.08
CA ASP A 100 -32.78 29.82 14.50
C ASP A 100 -33.28 28.64 13.66
N ARG A 101 -34.56 28.63 13.24
CA ARG A 101 -35.12 27.65 12.32
C ARG A 101 -34.46 27.69 10.94
N GLN A 102 -34.26 28.88 10.39
CA GLN A 102 -33.58 29.05 9.10
C GLN A 102 -32.13 28.54 9.16
N ALA A 103 -31.41 28.88 10.22
CA ALA A 103 -30.05 28.37 10.43
C ALA A 103 -30.02 26.84 10.66
N ASN A 104 -31.04 26.26 11.31
CA ASN A 104 -31.16 24.80 11.43
C ASN A 104 -31.43 24.11 10.09
N ALA A 105 -32.18 24.74 9.18
CA ALA A 105 -32.40 24.20 7.84
C ALA A 105 -31.06 24.11 7.08
N VAL A 106 -30.27 25.20 7.08
CA VAL A 106 -28.92 25.21 6.48
C VAL A 106 -28.02 24.14 7.11
N LEU A 107 -28.01 24.04 8.44
CA LEU A 107 -27.19 23.04 9.13
C LEU A 107 -27.64 21.59 8.81
N THR A 108 -28.94 21.36 8.64
CA THR A 108 -29.48 20.06 8.22
C THR A 108 -28.99 19.68 6.83
N ASP A 109 -29.01 20.62 5.88
CA ASP A 109 -28.49 20.39 4.52
C ASP A 109 -26.99 20.06 4.56
N GLU A 110 -26.19 20.81 5.33
CA GLU A 110 -24.76 20.53 5.52
C GLU A 110 -24.51 19.14 6.13
N ILE A 111 -25.33 18.71 7.10
CA ILE A 111 -25.24 17.38 7.70
C ILE A 111 -25.53 16.31 6.65
N LEU A 112 -26.57 16.49 5.84
CA LEU A 112 -26.94 15.53 4.80
C LEU A 112 -25.82 15.36 3.77
N GLU A 113 -25.27 16.47 3.27
CA GLU A 113 -24.13 16.45 2.34
C GLU A 113 -22.90 15.73 2.94
N LEU A 114 -22.65 15.95 4.24
CA LEU A 114 -21.56 15.29 4.94
C LEU A 114 -21.79 13.78 5.11
N LEU A 115 -23.03 13.35 5.37
CA LEU A 115 -23.39 11.93 5.44
C LEU A 115 -23.22 11.24 4.08
N GLU A 116 -23.67 11.86 2.98
CA GLU A 116 -23.45 11.35 1.63
C GLU A 116 -21.95 11.25 1.28
N ARG A 117 -21.14 12.18 1.80
CA ARG A 117 -19.69 12.12 1.66
C ARG A 117 -19.10 10.97 2.48
N ILE A 118 -19.58 10.73 3.70
CA ILE A 118 -19.16 9.61 4.54
C ILE A 118 -19.44 8.27 3.84
N ASP A 119 -20.60 8.12 3.19
CA ASP A 119 -20.94 6.89 2.45
C ASP A 119 -19.95 6.64 1.31
N ARG A 120 -19.67 7.66 0.49
CA ARG A 120 -18.65 7.57 -0.58
C ARG A 120 -17.26 7.22 -0.03
N MET A 121 -16.88 7.83 1.09
CA MET A 121 -15.60 7.55 1.74
C MET A 121 -15.54 6.13 2.33
N ALA A 122 -16.66 5.58 2.79
CA ALA A 122 -16.74 4.20 3.26
C ALA A 122 -16.52 3.23 2.08
N GLU A 123 -17.15 3.48 0.93
CA GLU A 123 -16.88 2.68 -0.27
C GLU A 123 -15.43 2.80 -0.74
N ASP A 124 -14.81 3.98 -0.65
CA ASP A 124 -13.40 4.16 -0.98
C ASP A 124 -12.48 3.33 -0.09
N VAL A 125 -12.80 3.24 1.21
CA VAL A 125 -12.08 2.37 2.15
C VAL A 125 -12.24 0.91 1.73
N GLU A 126 -13.45 0.45 1.44
CA GLU A 126 -13.67 -0.94 0.97
C GLU A 126 -12.89 -1.25 -0.32
N ARG A 127 -12.90 -0.32 -1.28
CA ARG A 127 -12.10 -0.44 -2.52
C ARG A 127 -10.60 -0.50 -2.22
N ALA A 128 -10.11 0.31 -1.30
CA ALA A 128 -8.71 0.31 -0.89
C ALA A 128 -8.32 -1.01 -0.20
N GLU A 129 -9.18 -1.55 0.67
CA GLU A 129 -8.99 -2.86 1.31
C GLU A 129 -8.88 -3.99 0.29
N GLN A 130 -9.75 -3.98 -0.73
CA GLN A 130 -9.69 -4.95 -1.82
C GLN A 130 -8.38 -4.84 -2.62
N ARG A 131 -7.90 -3.63 -2.89
CA ARG A 131 -6.62 -3.38 -3.57
C ARG A 131 -5.43 -3.94 -2.76
N VAL A 132 -5.42 -3.72 -1.43
CA VAL A 132 -4.39 -4.28 -0.54
C VAL A 132 -4.41 -5.80 -0.58
N LYS A 133 -5.59 -6.41 -0.41
CA LYS A 133 -5.76 -7.86 -0.42
C LYS A 133 -5.29 -8.51 -1.72
N GLU A 134 -5.63 -7.91 -2.86
CA GLU A 134 -5.18 -8.40 -4.17
C GLU A 134 -3.67 -8.24 -4.35
N ALA A 135 -3.08 -7.13 -3.88
CA ALA A 135 -1.64 -6.93 -3.94
C ALA A 135 -0.87 -7.92 -3.04
N GLU A 136 -1.37 -8.21 -1.84
CA GLU A 136 -0.79 -9.22 -0.94
C GLU A 136 -0.86 -10.62 -1.55
N LYS A 137 -1.98 -10.96 -2.20
CA LYS A 137 -2.13 -12.22 -2.93
C LYS A 137 -1.11 -12.32 -4.07
N GLN A 138 -0.95 -11.27 -4.88
CA GLN A 138 0.03 -11.23 -5.96
C GLN A 138 1.47 -11.33 -5.45
N LEU A 139 1.77 -10.70 -4.31
CA LEU A 139 3.07 -10.83 -3.65
C LEU A 139 3.32 -12.26 -3.18
N GLY A 140 2.33 -12.91 -2.57
CA GLY A 140 2.39 -14.33 -2.19
C GLY A 140 2.74 -15.22 -3.38
N GLN A 141 1.98 -15.11 -4.47
CA GLN A 141 2.25 -15.86 -5.71
C GLN A 141 3.65 -15.59 -6.29
N THR A 142 4.13 -14.35 -6.17
CA THR A 142 5.48 -13.98 -6.63
C THR A 142 6.53 -14.64 -5.75
N ARG A 143 6.35 -14.65 -4.43
CA ARG A 143 7.25 -15.34 -3.49
C ARG A 143 7.32 -16.83 -3.76
N ASP A 144 6.18 -17.48 -3.97
CA ASP A 144 6.11 -18.91 -4.27
C ASP A 144 6.85 -19.25 -5.56
N ARG A 145 6.56 -18.52 -6.66
CA ARG A 145 7.26 -18.70 -7.94
C ARG A 145 8.77 -18.46 -7.83
N VAL A 146 9.17 -17.41 -7.11
CA VAL A 146 10.59 -17.12 -6.90
C VAL A 146 11.25 -18.22 -6.08
N ALA A 147 10.58 -18.76 -5.06
CA ALA A 147 11.11 -19.86 -4.26
C ALA A 147 11.30 -21.13 -5.10
N GLU A 148 10.30 -21.52 -5.89
CA GLU A 148 10.37 -22.66 -6.82
C GLU A 148 11.54 -22.51 -7.82
N ILE A 149 11.59 -21.40 -8.55
CA ILE A 149 12.64 -21.13 -9.54
C ILE A 149 14.03 -21.04 -8.88
N SER A 150 14.11 -20.50 -7.67
CA SER A 150 15.39 -20.35 -6.97
C SER A 150 16.00 -21.69 -6.57
N VAL A 151 15.19 -22.73 -6.32
CA VAL A 151 15.69 -24.08 -6.04
C VAL A 151 16.37 -24.63 -7.30
N GLU A 152 15.66 -24.64 -8.43
CA GLU A 152 16.18 -25.13 -9.71
C GLU A 152 17.45 -24.38 -10.14
N LEU A 153 17.45 -23.04 -10.05
CA LEU A 153 18.62 -22.24 -10.42
C LEU A 153 19.82 -22.47 -9.51
N LYS A 154 19.61 -22.75 -8.21
CA LYS A 154 20.70 -23.10 -7.29
C LYS A 154 21.28 -24.46 -7.60
N GLU A 155 20.45 -25.45 -7.89
CA GLU A 155 20.91 -26.79 -8.30
C GLU A 155 21.73 -26.71 -9.59
N GLN A 156 21.23 -25.99 -10.61
CA GLN A 156 21.96 -25.76 -11.86
C GLN A 156 23.27 -24.99 -11.64
N LEU A 157 23.28 -24.03 -10.70
CA LEU A 157 24.49 -23.29 -10.34
C LEU A 157 25.52 -24.19 -9.68
N GLU A 158 25.12 -25.03 -8.73
CA GLU A 158 26.00 -26.00 -8.08
C GLU A 158 26.57 -27.01 -9.07
N GLU A 159 25.74 -27.55 -9.95
CA GLU A 159 26.19 -28.47 -11.01
C GLU A 159 27.20 -27.80 -11.94
N THR A 160 26.89 -26.60 -12.43
CA THR A 160 27.79 -25.85 -13.32
C THR A 160 29.10 -25.46 -12.62
N MET A 161 29.07 -25.19 -11.31
CA MET A 161 30.29 -24.95 -10.52
C MET A 161 31.12 -26.23 -10.33
N ARG A 162 30.49 -27.41 -10.19
CA ARG A 162 31.20 -28.69 -10.17
C ARG A 162 31.83 -29.02 -11.52
N GLU A 163 31.10 -28.77 -12.62
CA GLU A 163 31.63 -28.89 -13.98
C GLU A 163 32.86 -28.00 -14.17
N LEU A 164 32.78 -26.73 -13.74
CA LEU A 164 33.88 -25.76 -13.82
C LEU A 164 35.13 -26.31 -13.10
N ALA A 165 34.99 -26.75 -11.85
CA ALA A 165 36.10 -27.32 -11.08
C ALA A 165 36.72 -28.55 -11.78
N GLY A 166 35.89 -29.39 -12.41
CA GLY A 166 36.36 -30.53 -13.20
C GLY A 166 37.14 -30.14 -14.46
N VAL A 167 36.80 -29.00 -15.09
CA VAL A 167 37.53 -28.47 -16.26
C VAL A 167 38.84 -27.79 -15.83
N GLU A 168 38.87 -27.10 -14.69
CA GLU A 168 40.06 -26.42 -14.16
C GLU A 168 41.23 -27.40 -13.92
N VAL A 169 40.92 -28.64 -13.51
CA VAL A 169 41.93 -29.69 -13.29
C VAL A 169 42.59 -30.15 -14.61
N ARG A 170 41.94 -29.94 -15.76
CA ARG A 170 42.49 -30.29 -17.09
C ARG A 170 43.56 -29.31 -17.58
N LEU A 171 43.67 -28.12 -16.97
CA LEU A 171 44.72 -27.15 -17.29
C LEU A 171 46.07 -27.55 -16.68
N PRO A 172 47.19 -27.41 -17.43
CA PRO A 172 48.54 -27.48 -16.87
C PRO A 172 48.74 -26.47 -15.73
N GLU A 173 49.58 -26.82 -14.75
CA GLU A 173 49.75 -26.02 -13.52
C GLU A 173 50.20 -24.57 -13.79
N GLU A 174 51.08 -24.38 -14.79
CA GLU A 174 51.58 -23.05 -15.20
C GLU A 174 50.45 -22.14 -15.70
N LEU A 175 49.55 -22.66 -16.54
CA LEU A 175 48.44 -21.91 -17.11
C LEU A 175 47.28 -21.73 -16.11
N ARG A 176 47.10 -22.68 -15.17
CA ARG A 176 46.07 -22.57 -14.14
C ARG A 176 46.30 -21.37 -13.23
N ARG A 177 47.56 -21.11 -12.81
CA ARG A 177 47.90 -19.95 -11.97
C ARG A 177 47.62 -18.62 -12.67
N GLU A 178 47.91 -18.55 -13.97
CA GLU A 178 47.69 -17.35 -14.77
C GLU A 178 46.20 -17.12 -15.03
N TYR A 179 45.45 -18.19 -15.30
CA TYR A 179 44.00 -18.20 -15.43
C TYR A 179 43.28 -17.77 -14.14
N GLU A 180 43.63 -18.36 -12.99
CA GLU A 180 43.05 -18.00 -11.68
C GLU A 180 43.29 -16.53 -11.33
N ARG A 181 44.46 -15.98 -11.70
CA ARG A 181 44.77 -14.56 -11.52
C ARG A 181 43.85 -13.66 -12.34
N VAL A 182 43.49 -14.06 -13.56
CA VAL A 182 42.62 -13.27 -14.46
C VAL A 182 41.15 -13.38 -14.06
N VAL A 183 40.70 -14.54 -13.58
CA VAL A 183 39.29 -14.77 -13.22
C VAL A 183 38.93 -14.21 -11.84
N ARG A 184 39.89 -14.09 -10.91
CA ARG A 184 39.68 -13.54 -9.56
C ARG A 184 39.96 -12.04 -9.43
N ALA A 185 40.56 -11.41 -10.45
CA ALA A 185 40.78 -9.96 -10.50
C ALA A 185 39.47 -9.23 -10.86
#